data_AF-A0A847EUX5-F1
#
_entry.id   AF-A0A847EUX5-F1
#
_cell.length_a   1.000
_cell.length_b   1.000
_cell.length_c   1.000
_cell.angle_alpha   90.00
_cell.angle_beta   90.00
_cell.angle_gamma   90.00
#
_symmetry.space_group_name_H-M   'P 1'
#
loop_
_entity.id
_entity.type
_entity.pdbx_description
1 polymer ?
#
loop_
_entity_poly.entity_id
_entity_poly.type
_entity_poly.pdbx_seq_one_letter_code
_entity_poly.pdbx_strand_id
1 'polypeptide(L)'
;PRALLMFGNPDYEWLADPSGQVSMAAARAVYKAFGIEDRCGYSIEGKHGHCQLPKSQYPELEAFIDRFLLGRQGVDTHCTKSSLENLDISRWISWWGSNKPVLAPMP
;
A
#
# COMPACT_ATOMS: atom_id res chain seq x y z
N PRO A 1 16.55 0.87 6.98
CA PRO A 1 15.25 0.45 6.41
C PRO A 1 14.75 1.44 5.33
N ARG A 2 14.83 1.05 4.05
CA ARG A 2 14.44 1.89 2.91
C ARG A 2 12.92 2.11 2.84
N ALA A 3 12.50 3.19 2.20
CA ALA A 3 11.08 3.44 1.92
C ALA A 3 10.59 2.68 0.68
N LEU A 4 9.29 2.43 0.63
CA LEU A 4 8.57 1.73 -0.42
C LEU A 4 7.22 2.42 -0.66
N LEU A 5 6.92 2.75 -1.91
CA LEU A 5 5.63 3.22 -2.38
C LEU A 5 5.20 2.36 -3.57
N MET A 6 3.99 1.80 -3.53
CA MET A 6 3.42 1.03 -4.63
C MET A 6 2.22 1.76 -5.25
N PHE A 7 2.20 1.83 -6.58
CA PHE A 7 1.01 2.25 -7.32
C PHE A 7 0.36 1.04 -7.99
N GLY A 8 -0.98 0.98 -7.96
CA GLY A 8 -1.78 -0.06 -8.61
C GLY A 8 -2.82 0.53 -9.56
N ASN A 9 -3.32 -0.27 -10.50
CA ASN A 9 -4.31 0.14 -11.49
C ASN A 9 -5.37 -0.97 -11.72
N PRO A 10 -6.50 -0.89 -11.00
CA PRO A 10 -7.54 -1.92 -11.03
C PRO A 10 -8.33 -1.97 -12.35
N ASP A 11 -8.08 -1.09 -13.32
CA ASP A 11 -8.66 -1.21 -14.67
C ASP A 11 -8.13 -2.46 -15.41
N TYR A 12 -7.02 -3.04 -14.95
CA TYR A 12 -6.35 -4.17 -15.58
C TYR A 12 -6.35 -5.40 -14.66
N GLU A 13 -7.33 -6.29 -14.85
CA GLU A 13 -7.49 -7.52 -14.04
C GLU A 13 -6.21 -8.35 -13.91
N TRP A 14 -5.37 -8.37 -14.95
CA TRP A 14 -4.09 -9.09 -14.97
C TRP A 14 -3.08 -8.64 -13.91
N LEU A 15 -3.24 -7.43 -13.38
CA LEU A 15 -2.40 -6.90 -12.30
C LEU A 15 -2.81 -7.42 -10.92
N ALA A 16 -4.01 -8.00 -10.81
CA ALA A 16 -4.55 -8.58 -9.59
C ALA A 16 -4.41 -7.64 -8.38
N ASP A 17 -4.79 -6.37 -8.51
CA ASP A 17 -4.67 -5.35 -7.45
C ASP A 17 -5.26 -5.76 -6.09
N PRO A 18 -6.34 -6.57 -5.97
CA PRO A 18 -6.76 -7.11 -4.68
C PRO A 18 -5.66 -7.91 -3.96
N SER A 19 -4.91 -8.72 -4.71
CA SER A 19 -3.73 -9.45 -4.20
C SER A 19 -2.60 -8.49 -3.84
N GLY A 20 -2.37 -7.48 -4.68
CA GLY A 20 -1.39 -6.42 -4.44
C GLY A 20 -1.67 -5.64 -3.15
N GLN A 21 -2.92 -5.25 -2.92
CA GLN A 21 -3.35 -4.52 -1.72
C GLN A 21 -3.16 -5.34 -0.44
N VAL A 22 -3.52 -6.63 -0.45
CA VAL A 22 -3.26 -7.53 0.69
C VAL A 22 -1.76 -7.66 0.95
N SER A 23 -0.97 -7.82 -0.10
CA SER A 23 0.49 -7.93 0.00
C SER A 23 1.13 -6.66 0.60
N MET A 24 0.68 -5.49 0.17
CA MET A 24 1.15 -4.20 0.71
C MET A 24 0.69 -3.96 2.14
N ALA A 25 -0.53 -4.35 2.50
CA ALA A 25 -1.01 -4.27 3.88
C ALA A 25 -0.17 -5.17 4.81
N ALA A 26 0.17 -6.38 4.38
CA ALA A 26 1.06 -7.28 5.11
C ALA A 26 2.47 -6.69 5.26
N ALA A 27 3.06 -6.17 4.17
CA ALA A 27 4.36 -5.51 4.22
C ALA A 27 4.34 -4.30 5.16
N ARG A 28 3.28 -3.48 5.13
CA ARG A 28 3.11 -2.34 6.02
C ARG A 28 3.03 -2.74 7.50
N ALA A 29 2.41 -3.88 7.82
CA ALA A 29 2.39 -4.40 9.20
C ALA A 29 3.82 -4.68 9.74
N VAL A 30 4.74 -5.14 8.88
CA VAL A 30 6.16 -5.31 9.24
C VAL A 30 6.81 -3.95 9.49
N TYR A 31 6.60 -2.97 8.61
CA TYR A 31 7.13 -1.60 8.80
C TYR A 31 6.61 -0.95 10.09
N LYS A 32 5.34 -1.19 10.42
CA LYS A 32 4.74 -0.76 11.69
C LYS A 32 5.41 -1.38 12.90
N ALA A 33 5.73 -2.68 12.86
CA ALA A 33 6.46 -3.35 13.93
C ALA A 33 7.86 -2.76 14.16
N PHE A 34 8.49 -2.22 13.10
CA PHE A 34 9.77 -1.51 13.19
C PHE A 34 9.64 -0.02 13.57
N GLY A 35 8.42 0.49 13.82
CA GLY A 35 8.19 1.90 14.16
C GLY A 35 8.46 2.88 13.00
N ILE A 36 8.42 2.39 11.75
CA ILE A 36 8.71 3.14 10.52
C ILE A 36 7.55 3.02 9.53
N GLU A 37 6.33 2.99 10.06
CA GLU A 37 5.12 2.78 9.30
C GLU A 37 4.97 3.80 8.15
N ASP A 38 5.40 5.05 8.35
CA ASP A 38 5.43 6.13 7.35
C ASP A 38 6.26 5.82 6.10
N ARG A 39 7.15 4.81 6.13
CA ARG A 39 8.02 4.43 5.01
C ARG A 39 7.43 3.41 4.03
N CYS A 40 6.22 2.90 4.26
CA CYS A 40 5.58 1.88 3.40
C CYS A 40 4.17 2.30 3.02
N GLY A 41 3.97 2.80 1.80
CA GLY A 41 2.68 3.27 1.31
C GLY A 41 2.21 2.56 0.05
N TYR A 42 0.91 2.67 -0.24
CA TYR A 42 0.33 2.25 -1.51
C TYR A 42 -0.82 3.18 -1.94
N SER A 43 -0.98 3.35 -3.25
CA SER A 43 -2.10 4.04 -3.88
C SER A 43 -2.59 3.24 -5.09
N ILE A 44 -3.82 2.74 -5.03
CA ILE A 44 -4.44 1.92 -6.08
C ILE A 44 -5.62 2.71 -6.63
N GLU A 45 -5.49 3.22 -7.84
CA GLU A 45 -6.53 4.02 -8.51
C GLU A 45 -6.62 3.61 -9.98
N GLY A 46 -7.83 3.57 -10.52
CA GLY A 46 -8.08 3.28 -11.94
C GLY A 46 -8.35 4.53 -12.77
N LYS A 47 -9.01 4.35 -13.91
CA LYS A 47 -9.39 5.37 -14.90
C LYS A 47 -8.19 6.04 -15.59
N HIS A 48 -7.14 5.28 -15.88
CA HIS A 48 -5.97 5.76 -16.63
C HIS A 48 -5.29 4.62 -17.39
N GLY A 49 -4.52 4.96 -18.43
CA GLY A 49 -3.83 3.96 -19.26
C GLY A 49 -2.78 3.14 -18.50
N HIS A 50 -2.48 1.94 -18.99
CA HIS A 50 -1.42 1.09 -18.45
C HIS A 50 -0.08 1.84 -18.43
N CYS A 51 0.64 1.74 -17.31
CA CYS A 51 1.89 2.47 -17.04
C CYS A 51 1.80 4.01 -17.01
N GLN A 52 0.63 4.61 -17.26
CA GLN A 52 0.44 6.05 -17.14
C GLN A 52 0.19 6.42 -15.69
N LEU A 53 1.09 7.18 -15.05
CA LEU A 53 0.82 7.71 -13.72
C LEU A 53 -0.25 8.83 -13.80
N PRO A 54 -1.43 8.69 -13.17
CA PRO A 54 -2.44 9.73 -13.16
C PRO A 54 -2.01 10.90 -12.27
N LYS A 55 -2.41 12.13 -12.63
CA LYS A 55 -2.11 13.33 -11.85
C LYS A 55 -2.68 13.29 -10.42
N SER A 56 -3.73 12.50 -10.18
CA SER A 56 -4.30 12.29 -8.84
C SER A 56 -3.31 11.64 -7.87
N GLN A 57 -2.33 10.89 -8.39
CA GLN A 57 -1.31 10.18 -7.61
C GLN A 57 0.03 10.92 -7.49
N TYR A 58 0.16 12.11 -8.09
CA TYR A 58 1.39 12.91 -8.03
C TYR A 58 1.71 13.36 -6.60
N PRO A 59 0.74 13.82 -5.77
CA PRO A 59 1.05 14.24 -4.40
C PRO A 59 1.71 13.14 -3.56
N GLU A 60 1.30 11.89 -3.71
CA GLU A 60 1.89 10.73 -3.02
C GLU A 60 3.33 10.48 -3.47
N LEU A 61 3.58 10.52 -4.78
CA LEU A 61 4.92 10.33 -5.34
C LEU A 61 5.85 11.44 -4.88
N GLU A 62 5.42 12.69 -5.01
CA GLU A 62 6.18 13.87 -4.61
C GLU A 62 6.52 13.83 -3.12
N ALA A 63 5.57 13.45 -2.25
CA ALA A 63 5.82 13.30 -0.82
C ALA A 63 6.93 12.29 -0.51
N PHE A 64 6.92 11.12 -1.16
CA PHE A 64 7.97 10.11 -0.98
C PHE A 64 9.34 10.56 -1.52
N ILE A 65 9.37 11.22 -2.68
CA ILE A 65 10.59 11.80 -3.25
C ILE A 65 11.15 12.85 -2.30
N ASP A 66 10.33 13.80 -1.88
CA ASP A 66 10.71 14.89 -1.00
C ASP A 66 11.28 14.37 0.32
N ARG A 67 10.59 13.41 0.94
CA ARG A 67 10.99 12.85 2.23
C ARG A 67 12.25 11.99 2.16
N PHE A 68 12.30 11.07 1.20
CA PHE A 68 13.28 9.98 1.20
C PHE A 68 14.41 10.12 0.19
N LEU A 69 14.26 10.95 -0.84
CA LEU A 69 15.33 11.24 -1.81
C LEU A 69 15.93 12.63 -1.61
N LEU A 70 15.11 13.64 -1.27
CA LEU A 70 15.56 15.02 -1.08
C LEU A 70 15.77 15.41 0.39
N GLY A 71 15.39 14.54 1.33
CA GLY A 71 15.64 14.74 2.76
C GLY A 71 14.82 15.86 3.40
N ARG A 72 13.71 16.28 2.78
CA ARG A 72 12.81 17.29 3.35
C ARG A 72 12.20 16.77 4.65
N GLN A 73 12.14 17.64 5.65
CA GLN A 73 11.58 17.32 6.97
C GLN A 73 10.10 17.73 7.03
N GLY A 74 9.33 17.04 7.87
CA GLY A 74 7.90 17.36 8.08
C GLY A 74 6.96 17.01 6.93
N VAL A 75 7.43 16.29 5.91
CA VAL A 75 6.60 15.79 4.80
C VAL A 75 5.85 14.53 5.26
N ASP A 76 4.53 14.55 5.16
CA ASP A 76 3.68 13.40 5.46
C ASP A 76 3.71 12.38 4.31
N THR A 77 4.02 11.13 4.62
CA THR A 77 4.08 10.01 3.68
C THR A 77 3.11 8.88 4.03
N HIS A 78 2.15 9.12 4.93
CA HIS A 78 1.08 8.17 5.20
C HIS A 78 0.13 8.05 3.99
N CYS A 79 0.29 6.96 3.23
CA CYS A 79 -0.51 6.68 2.05
C CYS A 79 -0.99 5.22 2.03
N THR A 80 -2.30 5.02 2.19
CA THR A 80 -2.97 3.71 2.05
C THR A 80 -4.28 3.91 1.29
N LYS A 81 -4.18 4.37 0.04
CA LYS A 81 -5.34 4.67 -0.81
C LYS A 81 -5.67 3.47 -1.70
N SER A 82 -6.96 3.16 -1.81
CA SER A 82 -7.43 2.15 -2.76
C SER A 82 -8.87 2.45 -3.18
N SER A 83 -9.15 2.36 -4.48
CA SER A 83 -10.50 2.40 -5.03
C SER A 83 -11.16 1.01 -5.11
N LEU A 84 -10.51 -0.05 -4.63
CA LEU A 84 -11.09 -1.39 -4.58
C LEU A 84 -12.16 -1.49 -3.49
N GLU A 85 -13.31 -2.04 -3.84
CA GLU A 85 -14.42 -2.28 -2.91
C GLU A 85 -14.41 -3.73 -2.40
N ASN A 86 -15.00 -3.96 -1.22
CA ASN A 86 -15.28 -5.29 -0.66
C ASN A 86 -14.05 -6.20 -0.42
N LEU A 87 -12.84 -5.65 -0.30
CA LEU A 87 -11.64 -6.44 0.04
C LEU A 87 -11.45 -6.57 1.56
N ASP A 88 -11.68 -7.77 2.09
CA ASP A 88 -11.36 -8.09 3.49
C ASP A 88 -9.85 -8.40 3.65
N ILE A 89 -9.08 -7.36 3.97
CA ILE A 89 -7.65 -7.47 4.27
C ILE A 89 -7.43 -8.27 5.57
N SER A 90 -8.30 -8.09 6.57
CA SER A 90 -8.14 -8.66 7.91
C SER A 90 -8.10 -10.18 7.88
N ARG A 91 -8.91 -10.80 7.00
CA ARG A 91 -8.87 -12.23 6.75
C ARG A 91 -7.46 -12.78 6.52
N TRP A 92 -6.63 -12.03 5.78
CA TRP A 92 -5.31 -12.47 5.37
C TRP A 92 -4.23 -12.19 6.40
N ILE A 93 -4.35 -11.11 7.17
CA ILE A 93 -3.25 -10.61 8.01
C ILE A 93 -3.51 -10.62 9.51
N SER A 94 -4.75 -10.82 9.98
CA SER A 94 -5.08 -10.68 11.42
C SER A 94 -4.38 -11.68 12.34
N TRP A 95 -3.93 -12.82 11.82
CA TRP A 95 -3.16 -13.79 12.60
C TRP A 95 -1.68 -13.37 12.77
N TRP A 96 -1.21 -12.38 12.03
CA TRP A 96 0.16 -11.87 12.13
C TRP A 96 0.47 -11.35 13.55
N GLY A 97 1.67 -11.65 14.04
CA GLY A 97 2.08 -11.30 15.41
C GLY A 97 1.44 -12.17 16.51
N SER A 98 0.55 -13.10 16.14
CA SER A 98 0.03 -14.11 17.06
C SER A 98 0.81 -15.43 16.95
N ASN A 99 0.70 -16.27 17.98
CA ASN A 99 1.19 -17.66 17.93
C ASN A 99 0.15 -18.64 17.34
N LYS A 100 -0.85 -18.14 16.59
CA LYS A 100 -1.96 -18.94 16.05
C LYS A 100 -2.21 -18.55 14.58
N PRO A 101 -1.44 -19.08 13.62
CA PRO A 101 -1.55 -18.75 12.19
C PRO A 101 -2.75 -19.45 11.53
N VAL A 102 -3.96 -19.09 11.95
CA VAL A 102 -5.20 -19.64 11.39
C VAL A 102 -5.80 -18.63 10.43
N LEU A 103 -5.98 -19.04 9.17
CA LEU A 103 -6.68 -18.24 8.18
C LEU A 103 -8.17 -18.20 8.53
N ALA A 104 -8.78 -17.00 8.54
CA ALA A 104 -10.20 -16.88 8.79
C ALA A 104 -11.03 -17.56 7.68
N PRO A 105 -12.18 -18.17 8.03
CA PRO A 105 -13.07 -18.80 7.05
C PRO A 105 -13.53 -17.78 5.99
N MET A 106 -13.99 -18.28 4.84
CA MET A 106 -14.64 -17.42 3.84
C MET A 106 -15.86 -16.73 4.48
N PRO A 107 -16.14 -15.46 4.13
CA PRO A 107 -17.42 -14.84 4.44
C PRO A 107 -18.59 -15.62 3.82
#